data_AF-A0A0R2SVA4-F1
#
_entry.id   AF-A0A0R2SVA4-F1
#
_cell.length_a   1.000
_cell.length_b   1.000
_cell.length_c   1.000
_cell.angle_alpha   90.00
_cell.angle_beta   90.00
_cell.angle_gamma   90.00
#
_symmetry.space_group_name_H-M   'P 1'
#
loop_
_entity.id
_entity.type
_entity.pdbx_description
1 polymer ?
#
loop_
_entity_poly.entity_id
_entity_poly.type
_entity_poly.pdbx_seq_one_letter_code
_entity_poly.pdbx_strand_id
1 'polypeptide(L)'
;MLIRALALLALLHVYATTIFAQPPELSGVVTANGDATASRFFAGASRNNGERYALEFNFDEAIDIDVKIDIEVSHQGSSGNIFLLILWNDTFFMRDQLGAYKPWNLQLDTLSPAISEAALTDSYTIKIADDLAFGPIGVSGVTLKIYAAYNSIKNPGDLIYTGNPLSVVINTHQTSGNCAKALYSDFPAPSSVDSVHRYYNFSWQNDPFLCTNVYGDVPQEISSKVRAGLQFTTQKLGLLAPFNGFLLNYNLNNKDEYISAVCETFAKPHEPKALCIRDTPPLNYGRAGGGAGHEGIFNGGGSENSINAYYEQSVFWQEAGYSSEEAMREWYAKEIAKVSVHEFFHAHQQTLMWYFEDKKQFGIPISLSDNIASYRNANRQHDKVFYTPRWIEEGFAEFAAHFLMQQYDPSGPERKNIITMLDLLLYGIEVSTLRGDVISLSDYEYETKIDLVNSENNPTGTPRNIRGVFDLGEWAAIYLWNRDPKNLQGILVDYWKNWGEQENAHPRQGWKYSFEKTFGLSIEDFYVEFDAFMKKPRDEILAILKTNEQVSAATFTPASR
;
A
#
# COMPACT_ATOMS: atom_id res chain seq x y z
N MET A 1 6.31 -70.29 -21.82
CA MET A 1 6.58 -69.67 -23.14
C MET A 1 5.75 -68.39 -23.23
N LEU A 2 6.45 -67.25 -23.31
CA LEU A 2 6.04 -65.88 -23.70
C LEU A 2 4.73 -65.25 -23.15
N ILE A 3 4.90 -64.50 -22.05
CA ILE A 3 4.67 -63.05 -21.84
C ILE A 3 3.49 -62.38 -22.57
N ARG A 4 2.55 -61.89 -21.75
CA ARG A 4 1.56 -60.83 -22.05
C ARG A 4 2.16 -59.44 -21.83
N ALA A 5 1.86 -58.51 -22.73
CA ALA A 5 2.13 -57.09 -22.59
C ALA A 5 0.92 -56.37 -21.97
N LEU A 6 1.18 -55.54 -20.95
CA LEU A 6 0.30 -54.47 -20.49
C LEU A 6 1.20 -53.36 -19.95
N ALA A 7 1.26 -52.25 -20.68
CA ALA A 7 2.02 -51.07 -20.32
C ALA A 7 1.23 -50.26 -19.28
N LEU A 8 1.82 -50.09 -18.08
CA LEU A 8 1.38 -49.11 -17.10
C LEU A 8 2.34 -47.91 -17.20
N LEU A 9 1.81 -46.75 -17.61
CA LEU A 9 2.53 -45.48 -17.57
C LEU A 9 2.47 -44.97 -16.11
N ALA A 10 3.57 -45.07 -15.37
CA ALA A 10 3.71 -44.45 -14.06
C ALA A 10 4.22 -43.01 -14.25
N LEU A 11 3.39 -42.01 -13.94
CA LEU A 11 3.84 -40.65 -13.69
C LEU A 11 4.69 -40.65 -12.40
N LEU A 12 6.01 -40.66 -12.53
CA LEU A 12 6.89 -40.24 -11.44
C LEU A 12 6.79 -38.72 -11.30
N HIS A 13 6.12 -38.25 -10.25
CA HIS A 13 6.34 -36.91 -9.73
C HIS A 13 7.74 -36.90 -9.11
N VAL A 14 8.73 -36.39 -9.85
CA VAL A 14 10.02 -36.01 -9.28
C VAL A 14 9.76 -34.75 -8.46
N TYR A 15 9.65 -34.90 -7.15
CA TYR A 15 9.81 -33.76 -6.24
C TYR A 15 11.26 -33.28 -6.41
N ALA A 16 11.45 -32.15 -7.10
CA ALA A 16 12.70 -31.43 -7.03
C ALA A 16 12.85 -30.97 -5.58
N THR A 17 13.73 -31.63 -4.82
CA THR A 17 14.20 -31.08 -3.55
C THR A 17 14.96 -29.81 -3.89
N THR A 18 14.40 -28.65 -3.57
CA THR A 18 15.13 -27.39 -3.58
C THR A 18 16.29 -27.52 -2.60
N ILE A 19 17.51 -27.62 -3.14
CA ILE A 19 18.73 -27.58 -2.34
C ILE A 19 18.96 -26.11 -2.02
N PHE A 20 18.61 -25.70 -0.80
CA PHE A 20 18.98 -24.40 -0.29
C PHE A 20 20.50 -24.30 -0.24
N ALA A 21 21.07 -23.20 -0.73
CA ALA A 21 22.50 -22.99 -0.64
C ALA A 21 22.87 -22.71 0.82
N GLN A 22 23.97 -23.27 1.30
CA GLN A 22 24.50 -22.88 2.61
C GLN A 22 24.95 -21.40 2.54
N PRO A 23 24.71 -20.58 3.59
CA PRO A 23 25.25 -19.22 3.62
C PRO A 23 26.77 -19.22 3.45
N PRO A 24 27.35 -18.18 2.82
CA PRO A 24 28.80 -18.03 2.71
C PRO A 24 29.49 -18.05 4.07
N GLU A 25 30.65 -18.69 4.16
CA GLU A 25 31.47 -18.68 5.37
C GLU A 25 32.07 -17.29 5.59
N LEU A 26 31.90 -16.76 6.81
CA LEU A 26 32.54 -15.54 7.25
C LEU A 26 33.99 -15.83 7.65
N SER A 27 34.90 -15.00 7.16
CA SER A 27 36.32 -15.08 7.51
C SER A 27 36.64 -14.38 8.83
N GLY A 28 37.76 -14.74 9.45
CA GLY A 28 38.28 -14.01 10.61
C GLY A 28 37.52 -14.30 11.90
N VAL A 29 37.13 -15.55 12.15
CA VAL A 29 36.63 -15.97 13.46
C VAL A 29 37.72 -15.75 14.51
N VAL A 30 37.36 -15.11 15.61
CA VAL A 30 38.27 -14.70 16.68
C VAL A 30 37.68 -15.08 18.03
N THR A 31 38.55 -15.30 19.00
CA THR A 31 38.17 -15.47 20.40
C THR A 31 38.62 -14.24 21.19
N ALA A 32 37.94 -13.90 22.28
CA ALA A 32 38.26 -12.74 23.09
C ALA A 32 39.60 -12.90 23.83
N ASN A 33 39.99 -14.13 24.16
CA ASN A 33 41.29 -14.46 24.74
C ASN A 33 42.44 -14.56 23.73
N GLY A 34 42.17 -14.56 22.41
CA GLY A 34 43.16 -14.67 21.34
C GLY A 34 43.62 -16.10 21.00
N ASP A 35 43.02 -17.12 21.62
CA ASP A 35 43.26 -18.53 21.30
C ASP A 35 42.73 -18.92 19.91
N ALA A 36 43.28 -19.98 19.34
CA ALA A 36 42.76 -20.54 18.09
C ALA A 36 41.43 -21.27 18.36
N THR A 37 40.49 -21.18 17.42
CA THR A 37 39.23 -21.93 17.45
C THR A 37 38.96 -22.62 16.12
N ALA A 38 38.30 -23.78 16.17
CA ALA A 38 37.78 -24.51 15.03
C ALA A 38 36.31 -24.18 14.72
N SER A 39 35.70 -23.25 15.45
CA SER A 39 34.35 -22.76 15.13
C SER A 39 34.30 -22.03 13.80
N ARG A 40 33.18 -22.19 13.09
CA ARG A 40 32.96 -21.58 11.78
C ARG A 40 31.63 -20.84 11.80
N PHE A 41 31.60 -19.69 11.16
CA PHE A 41 30.41 -18.85 11.09
C PHE A 41 30.06 -18.65 9.63
N PHE A 42 28.77 -18.67 9.32
CA PHE A 42 28.25 -18.46 7.99
C PHE A 42 27.16 -17.42 8.09
N ALA A 43 27.09 -16.51 7.13
CA ALA A 43 25.99 -15.58 7.05
C ALA A 43 25.79 -15.12 5.62
N GLY A 44 24.54 -14.86 5.25
CA GLY A 44 24.21 -14.37 3.94
C GLY A 44 22.85 -13.70 3.93
N ALA A 45 22.72 -12.70 3.06
CA ALA A 45 21.45 -12.08 2.73
C ALA A 45 20.97 -12.59 1.37
N SER A 46 19.67 -12.86 1.23
CA SER A 46 19.10 -13.41 0.00
C SER A 46 17.71 -12.82 -0.27
N ARG A 47 17.32 -12.78 -1.54
CA ARG A 47 15.98 -12.38 -1.99
C ARG A 47 15.07 -13.55 -2.33
N ASN A 48 15.57 -14.77 -2.11
CA ASN A 48 14.98 -16.00 -2.61
C ASN A 48 15.22 -17.14 -1.61
N ASN A 49 14.99 -16.88 -0.32
CA ASN A 49 14.97 -17.90 0.72
C ASN A 49 16.23 -18.78 0.75
N GLY A 50 17.41 -18.17 0.57
CA GLY A 50 18.70 -18.86 0.65
C GLY A 50 19.13 -19.60 -0.62
N GLU A 51 18.45 -19.45 -1.75
CA GLU A 51 18.91 -20.02 -3.03
C GLU A 51 20.14 -19.27 -3.58
N ARG A 52 20.20 -17.93 -3.44
CA ARG A 52 21.33 -17.10 -3.88
C ARG A 52 21.59 -15.95 -2.92
N TYR A 53 22.86 -15.78 -2.55
CA TYR A 53 23.29 -14.72 -1.64
C TYR A 53 23.84 -13.50 -2.39
N ALA A 54 23.52 -12.31 -1.88
CA ALA A 54 24.02 -11.02 -2.35
C ALA A 54 24.37 -10.12 -1.16
N LEU A 55 25.08 -9.02 -1.43
CA LEU A 55 25.52 -8.06 -0.41
C LEU A 55 24.90 -6.68 -0.60
N GLU A 56 24.16 -6.45 -1.68
CA GLU A 56 23.55 -5.18 -2.00
C GLU A 56 22.14 -5.42 -2.50
N PHE A 57 21.20 -4.66 -1.93
CA PHE A 57 19.77 -4.81 -2.17
C PHE A 57 19.13 -3.44 -2.36
N ASN A 58 18.10 -3.42 -3.20
CA ASN A 58 17.35 -2.20 -3.43
C ASN A 58 16.58 -1.78 -2.18
N PHE A 59 16.22 -0.49 -2.13
CA PHE A 59 15.46 0.10 -1.02
C PHE A 59 14.26 -0.77 -0.61
N ASP A 60 13.50 -1.25 -1.59
CA ASP A 60 12.23 -1.96 -1.46
C ASP A 60 12.35 -3.49 -1.56
N GLU A 61 13.55 -4.03 -1.71
CA GLU A 61 13.76 -5.47 -1.89
C GLU A 61 13.56 -6.18 -0.55
N ALA A 62 12.57 -7.08 -0.48
CA ALA A 62 12.36 -7.97 0.65
C ALA A 62 13.46 -9.03 0.67
N ILE A 63 14.16 -9.16 1.81
CA ILE A 63 15.29 -10.06 1.94
C ILE A 63 15.24 -10.89 3.22
N ASP A 64 15.74 -12.11 3.12
CA ASP A 64 16.17 -12.94 4.23
C ASP A 64 17.59 -12.59 4.63
N ILE A 65 17.88 -12.69 5.92
CA ILE A 65 19.25 -12.69 6.42
C ILE A 65 19.41 -13.86 7.37
N ASP A 66 20.24 -14.82 6.97
CA ASP A 66 20.51 -16.05 7.72
C ASP A 66 21.91 -16.02 8.32
N VAL A 67 22.02 -16.54 9.54
CA VAL A 67 23.30 -16.81 10.21
C VAL A 67 23.33 -18.28 10.63
N LYS A 68 24.46 -18.94 10.38
CA LYS A 68 24.76 -20.28 10.92
C LYS A 68 26.07 -20.26 11.69
N ILE A 69 26.11 -20.95 12.82
CA ILE A 69 27.30 -21.10 13.67
C ILE A 69 27.57 -22.59 13.80
N ASP A 70 28.71 -23.07 13.33
CA ASP A 70 29.22 -24.40 13.62
C ASP A 70 30.07 -24.35 14.90
N ILE A 71 29.64 -25.12 15.90
CA ILE A 71 30.26 -25.13 17.23
C ILE A 71 31.45 -26.07 17.22
N GLU A 72 32.58 -25.60 17.76
CA GLU A 72 33.77 -26.43 17.94
C GLU A 72 33.47 -27.65 18.82
N VAL A 73 33.98 -28.82 18.41
CA VAL A 73 33.74 -30.12 19.08
C VAL A 73 34.06 -30.09 20.57
N SER A 74 35.07 -29.34 21.00
CA SER A 74 35.43 -29.22 22.42
C SER A 74 34.31 -28.58 23.25
N HIS A 75 33.52 -27.68 22.66
CA HIS A 75 32.40 -26.96 23.30
C HIS A 75 31.06 -27.70 23.19
N GLN A 76 30.91 -28.63 22.25
CA GLN A 76 29.67 -29.40 22.08
C GLN A 76 29.28 -30.18 23.36
N GLY A 77 27.97 -30.33 23.58
CA GLY A 77 27.40 -30.97 24.76
C GLY A 77 27.52 -30.16 26.05
N SER A 78 27.96 -28.90 25.98
CA SER A 78 27.96 -27.95 27.11
C SER A 78 26.82 -26.95 26.99
N SER A 79 26.61 -26.13 28.04
CA SER A 79 25.73 -24.96 27.97
C SER A 79 26.53 -23.71 27.59
N GLY A 80 25.87 -22.79 26.90
CA GLY A 80 26.48 -21.55 26.43
C GLY A 80 25.44 -20.50 26.11
N ASN A 81 25.87 -19.39 25.54
CA ASN A 81 24.96 -18.35 25.06
C ASN A 81 25.30 -18.00 23.61
N ILE A 82 24.28 -17.69 22.81
CA ILE A 82 24.43 -17.21 21.44
C ILE A 82 24.03 -15.73 21.39
N PHE A 83 24.86 -14.92 20.76
CA PHE A 83 24.70 -13.48 20.62
C PHE A 83 24.61 -13.09 19.14
N LEU A 84 23.74 -12.13 18.85
CA LEU A 84 23.60 -11.53 17.53
C LEU A 84 23.64 -10.01 17.66
N LEU A 85 24.46 -9.37 16.83
CA LEU A 85 24.56 -7.92 16.79
C LEU A 85 24.41 -7.38 15.37
N ILE A 86 23.76 -6.22 15.28
CA ILE A 86 23.71 -5.40 14.06
C ILE A 86 24.37 -4.07 14.39
N LEU A 87 25.39 -3.71 13.62
CA LEU A 87 25.93 -2.36 13.61
C LEU A 87 25.21 -1.56 12.52
N TRP A 88 24.51 -0.51 12.94
CA TRP A 88 23.75 0.40 12.09
C TRP A 88 24.00 1.84 12.56
N ASN A 89 24.41 2.73 11.65
CA ASN A 89 24.76 4.13 11.94
C ASN A 89 25.67 4.28 13.17
N ASP A 90 26.79 3.55 13.15
CA ASP A 90 27.82 3.55 14.21
C ASP A 90 27.35 3.10 15.60
N THR A 91 26.12 2.57 15.71
CA THR A 91 25.58 2.02 16.95
C THR A 91 25.42 0.51 16.82
N PHE A 92 25.92 -0.24 17.81
CA PHE A 92 25.67 -1.67 17.92
C PHE A 92 24.32 -1.91 18.59
N PHE A 93 23.52 -2.78 17.97
CA PHE A 93 22.27 -3.29 18.51
C PHE A 93 22.42 -4.78 18.78
N MET A 94 22.11 -5.22 19.99
CA MET A 94 22.09 -6.62 20.38
C MET A 94 20.66 -7.16 20.34
N ARG A 95 20.48 -8.37 19.83
CA ARG A 95 19.18 -9.06 19.84
C ARG A 95 18.98 -9.74 21.18
N ASP A 96 17.86 -9.47 21.84
CA ASP A 96 17.47 -10.15 23.06
C ASP A 96 16.69 -11.46 22.78
N GLN A 97 16.33 -12.18 23.85
CA GLN A 97 15.62 -13.45 23.79
C GLN A 97 14.19 -13.36 23.22
N LEU A 98 13.59 -12.17 23.23
CA LEU A 98 12.27 -11.92 22.63
C LEU A 98 12.40 -11.54 21.14
N GLY A 99 13.62 -11.44 20.65
CA GLY A 99 13.94 -11.09 19.27
C GLY A 99 14.04 -9.59 19.02
N ALA A 100 13.93 -8.74 20.05
CA ALA A 100 14.03 -7.30 19.92
C ALA A 100 15.50 -6.83 19.88
N TYR A 101 15.77 -5.78 19.12
CA TYR A 101 17.10 -5.18 19.01
C TYR A 101 17.23 -3.96 19.92
N LYS A 102 18.23 -3.97 20.81
CA LYS A 102 18.48 -2.88 21.78
C LYS A 102 19.90 -2.34 21.61
N PRO A 103 20.14 -1.03 21.76
CA PRO A 103 21.48 -0.47 21.73
C PRO A 103 22.38 -1.14 22.78
N TRP A 104 23.60 -1.47 22.39
CA TRP A 104 24.62 -2.03 23.27
C TRP A 104 25.71 -0.98 23.52
N ASN A 105 26.11 -0.83 24.79
CA ASN A 105 27.10 0.17 25.22
C ASN A 105 28.56 -0.32 25.09
N LEU A 106 28.78 -1.46 24.42
CA LEU A 106 30.08 -2.11 24.22
C LEU A 106 30.74 -2.67 25.51
N GLN A 107 30.01 -2.73 26.62
CA GLN A 107 30.47 -3.40 27.84
C GLN A 107 29.95 -4.84 27.86
N LEU A 108 30.86 -5.81 28.03
CA LEU A 108 30.56 -7.23 27.95
C LEU A 108 29.54 -7.70 29.00
N ASP A 109 29.55 -7.11 30.18
CA ASP A 109 28.60 -7.40 31.27
C ASP A 109 27.15 -7.00 30.94
N THR A 110 26.96 -6.10 29.98
CA THR A 110 25.64 -5.69 29.48
C THR A 110 25.24 -6.38 28.18
N LEU A 111 26.11 -7.21 27.60
CA LEU A 111 25.82 -7.93 26.37
C LEU A 111 24.73 -8.98 26.63
N SER A 112 23.57 -8.79 26.02
CA SER A 112 22.42 -9.68 26.16
C SER A 112 22.43 -10.77 25.10
N PRO A 113 22.21 -12.05 25.46
CA PRO A 113 22.16 -13.12 24.49
C PRO A 113 20.81 -13.18 23.76
N ALA A 114 20.88 -13.51 22.47
CA ALA A 114 19.72 -13.86 21.67
C ALA A 114 19.15 -15.24 22.09
N ILE A 115 20.04 -16.14 22.50
CA ILE A 115 19.68 -17.45 23.08
C ILE A 115 20.55 -17.67 24.31
N SER A 116 19.91 -17.78 25.49
CA SER A 116 20.60 -18.04 26.75
C SER A 116 20.54 -19.51 27.12
N GLU A 117 21.56 -19.99 27.83
CA GLU A 117 21.68 -21.38 28.29
C GLU A 117 21.48 -22.41 27.16
N ALA A 118 21.91 -22.05 25.96
CA ALA A 118 21.81 -22.85 24.76
C ALA A 118 22.61 -24.15 24.94
N ALA A 119 21.96 -25.30 24.73
CA ALA A 119 22.63 -26.59 24.71
C ALA A 119 23.46 -26.73 23.43
N LEU A 120 24.77 -26.43 23.52
CA LEU A 120 25.65 -26.30 22.36
C LEU A 120 25.76 -27.64 21.60
N THR A 121 25.05 -27.72 20.47
CA THR A 121 25.07 -28.86 19.53
C THR A 121 25.99 -28.55 18.35
N ASP A 122 26.00 -29.40 17.31
CA ASP A 122 26.90 -29.27 16.15
C ASP A 122 26.79 -27.91 15.45
N SER A 123 25.57 -27.35 15.33
CA SER A 123 25.38 -26.02 14.75
C SER A 123 24.08 -25.33 15.18
N TYR A 124 24.06 -24.00 15.06
CA TYR A 124 22.86 -23.16 15.21
C TYR A 124 22.57 -22.42 13.92
N THR A 125 21.31 -22.31 13.55
CA THR A 125 20.85 -21.44 12.46
C THR A 125 19.85 -20.44 13.00
N ILE A 126 20.02 -19.16 12.65
CA ILE A 126 19.19 -18.07 13.15
C ILE A 126 18.85 -17.13 11.99
N LYS A 127 17.56 -16.85 11.80
CA LYS A 127 17.08 -15.79 10.90
C LYS A 127 17.13 -14.44 11.61
N ILE A 128 17.86 -13.49 11.02
CA ILE A 128 17.89 -12.08 11.44
C ILE A 128 16.73 -11.31 10.81
N ALA A 129 16.48 -11.57 9.54
CA ALA A 129 15.36 -11.03 8.78
C ALA A 129 14.74 -12.15 7.94
N ASP A 130 13.44 -12.06 7.72
CA ASP A 130 12.62 -13.01 6.98
C ASP A 130 11.67 -12.19 6.12
N ASP A 131 11.86 -12.24 4.80
CA ASP A 131 11.13 -11.42 3.80
C ASP A 131 10.97 -9.94 4.19
N LEU A 132 12.02 -9.31 4.72
CA LEU A 132 11.97 -7.94 5.22
C LEU A 132 12.55 -6.94 4.22
N ALA A 133 11.76 -5.94 3.83
CA ALA A 133 12.25 -4.79 3.04
C ALA A 133 12.76 -3.68 3.99
N PHE A 134 14.08 -3.54 4.10
CA PHE A 134 14.71 -2.64 5.06
C PHE A 134 14.49 -1.15 4.75
N GLY A 135 14.46 -0.75 3.49
CA GLY A 135 14.28 0.66 3.14
C GLY A 135 12.95 1.26 3.59
N PRO A 136 11.80 0.60 3.31
CA PRO A 136 10.48 1.00 3.82
C PRO A 136 10.39 1.21 5.34
N ILE A 137 11.19 0.49 6.14
CA ILE A 137 11.21 0.63 7.61
C ILE A 137 12.25 1.64 8.11
N GLY A 138 12.78 2.49 7.22
CA GLY A 138 13.69 3.59 7.56
C GLY A 138 15.17 3.21 7.56
N VAL A 139 15.52 1.99 7.15
CA VAL A 139 16.90 1.49 7.07
C VAL A 139 17.34 1.49 5.60
N SER A 140 17.74 2.66 5.07
CA SER A 140 18.16 2.82 3.67
C SER A 140 19.34 3.76 3.50
N GLY A 141 20.08 3.60 2.41
CA GLY A 141 21.33 4.34 2.18
C GLY A 141 22.42 3.98 3.18
N VAL A 142 22.33 2.78 3.77
CA VAL A 142 23.19 2.33 4.87
C VAL A 142 23.79 0.98 4.55
N THR A 143 24.87 0.66 5.26
CA THR A 143 25.43 -0.69 5.31
C THR A 143 25.20 -1.26 6.69
N LEU A 144 24.39 -2.32 6.78
CA LEU A 144 24.22 -3.11 7.99
C LEU A 144 25.41 -4.05 8.13
N LYS A 145 26.01 -4.10 9.31
CA LYS A 145 27.09 -5.04 9.63
C LYS A 145 26.62 -6.01 10.69
N ILE A 146 26.61 -7.29 10.33
CA ILE A 146 26.03 -8.35 11.15
C ILE A 146 27.13 -9.19 11.76
N TYR A 147 27.06 -9.31 13.09
CA TYR A 147 27.98 -10.08 13.89
C TYR A 147 27.24 -11.18 14.63
N ALA A 148 27.91 -12.31 14.79
CA ALA A 148 27.46 -13.42 15.60
C ALA A 148 28.55 -13.87 16.54
N ALA A 149 28.16 -14.28 17.73
CA ALA A 149 29.08 -14.79 18.73
C ALA A 149 28.45 -15.88 19.58
N TYR A 150 29.29 -16.67 20.25
CA TYR A 150 28.86 -17.54 21.33
C TYR A 150 29.90 -17.65 22.43
N ASN A 151 29.46 -18.06 23.62
CA ASN A 151 30.34 -18.49 24.70
C ASN A 151 29.95 -19.90 25.19
N SER A 152 30.83 -20.53 25.95
CA SER A 152 30.60 -21.86 26.55
C SER A 152 31.05 -21.87 28.00
N ILE A 153 30.31 -22.58 28.87
CA ILE A 153 30.74 -22.82 30.25
C ILE A 153 32.01 -23.66 30.35
N LYS A 154 32.42 -24.35 29.27
CA LYS A 154 33.69 -25.07 29.21
C LYS A 154 34.90 -24.15 29.07
N ASN A 155 34.70 -22.91 28.61
CA ASN A 155 35.71 -21.87 28.60
C ASN A 155 35.14 -20.56 29.19
N PRO A 156 34.96 -20.49 30.53
CA PRO A 156 34.32 -19.34 31.16
C PRO A 156 35.06 -18.02 30.89
N GLY A 157 34.33 -17.01 30.45
CA GLY A 157 34.87 -15.67 30.20
C GLY A 157 35.42 -15.44 28.79
N ASP A 158 35.49 -16.48 27.96
CA ASP A 158 35.83 -16.33 26.54
C ASP A 158 34.56 -16.11 25.68
N LEU A 159 34.73 -15.39 24.58
CA LEU A 159 33.69 -15.13 23.59
C LEU A 159 34.26 -15.41 22.21
N ILE A 160 33.64 -16.33 21.46
CA ILE A 160 34.02 -16.66 20.10
C ILE A 160 33.08 -15.93 19.16
N TYR A 161 33.61 -15.14 18.23
CA TYR A 161 32.80 -14.24 17.40
C TYR A 161 33.35 -14.05 15.99
N THR A 162 32.49 -13.54 15.11
CA THR A 162 32.85 -13.11 13.76
C THR A 162 33.70 -11.85 13.82
N GLY A 163 34.98 -11.92 13.46
CA GLY A 163 35.85 -10.73 13.37
C GLY A 163 35.54 -9.87 12.14
N ASN A 164 35.14 -10.49 11.03
CA ASN A 164 34.58 -9.79 9.87
C ASN A 164 33.06 -10.02 9.80
N PRO A 165 32.23 -8.96 9.82
CA PRO A 165 30.78 -9.10 9.74
C PRO A 165 30.31 -9.42 8.32
N LEU A 166 29.09 -9.94 8.21
CA LEU A 166 28.34 -9.82 6.95
C LEU A 166 27.97 -8.33 6.77
N SER A 167 28.40 -7.74 5.66
CA SER A 167 28.07 -6.36 5.30
C SER A 167 26.98 -6.35 4.23
N VAL A 168 25.79 -5.86 4.57
CA VAL A 168 24.63 -5.78 3.68
C VAL A 168 24.32 -4.32 3.39
N VAL A 169 24.41 -3.92 2.13
CA VAL A 169 24.05 -2.59 1.66
C VAL A 169 22.55 -2.56 1.35
N ILE A 170 21.84 -1.62 1.96
CA ILE A 170 20.47 -1.29 1.59
C ILE A 170 20.51 0.05 0.89
N ASN A 171 20.21 0.04 -0.41
CA ASN A 171 20.28 1.24 -1.23
C ASN A 171 19.25 2.29 -0.81
N THR A 172 19.53 3.55 -1.13
CA THR A 172 18.51 4.60 -1.04
C THR A 172 17.40 4.33 -2.04
N HIS A 173 16.21 4.86 -1.77
CA HIS A 173 15.12 4.82 -2.73
C HIS A 173 15.56 5.52 -4.03
N GLN A 174 15.75 4.74 -5.09
CA GLN A 174 15.98 5.31 -6.42
C GLN A 174 14.65 5.81 -6.95
N THR A 175 14.49 7.12 -7.07
CA THR A 175 13.43 7.68 -7.91
C THR A 175 13.79 7.37 -9.37
N SER A 176 12.81 6.90 -10.15
CA SER A 176 13.01 6.79 -11.59
C SER A 176 13.44 8.16 -12.14
N GLY A 177 14.33 8.19 -13.14
CA GLY A 177 14.72 9.44 -13.81
C GLY A 177 13.53 10.19 -14.44
N ASN A 178 12.37 9.53 -14.50
CA ASN A 178 11.10 9.99 -15.05
C ASN A 178 10.11 10.50 -13.99
N CYS A 179 10.44 10.43 -12.69
CA CYS A 179 9.58 10.98 -11.65
C CYS A 179 9.42 12.50 -11.77
N ALA A 180 8.24 12.99 -11.38
CA ALA A 180 7.91 14.42 -11.31
C ALA A 180 8.14 15.17 -12.64
N LYS A 181 7.89 14.50 -13.78
CA LYS A 181 8.08 15.03 -15.12
C LYS A 181 6.96 14.58 -16.05
N ALA A 182 6.68 15.40 -17.06
CA ALA A 182 5.86 15.00 -18.19
C ALA A 182 6.54 13.87 -18.98
N LEU A 183 5.81 12.79 -19.25
CA LEU A 183 6.23 11.73 -20.18
C LEU A 183 5.90 12.10 -21.63
N TYR A 184 4.92 12.98 -21.80
CA TYR A 184 4.43 13.49 -23.06
C TYR A 184 4.19 14.99 -22.95
N SER A 185 4.59 15.76 -23.97
CA SER A 185 4.28 17.20 -24.04
C SER A 185 2.80 17.47 -24.37
N ASP A 186 2.18 16.55 -25.10
CA ASP A 186 0.82 16.66 -25.62
C ASP A 186 0.16 15.28 -25.65
N PHE A 187 -1.18 15.25 -25.63
CA PHE A 187 -1.92 14.00 -25.74
C PHE A 187 -1.61 13.32 -27.10
N PRO A 188 -1.12 12.07 -27.13
CA PRO A 188 -0.73 11.42 -28.38
C PRO A 188 -1.94 11.15 -29.29
N ALA A 189 -1.72 11.09 -30.60
CA ALA A 189 -2.76 10.69 -31.53
C ALA A 189 -3.24 9.24 -31.24
N PRO A 190 -4.53 8.93 -31.42
CA PRO A 190 -5.03 7.58 -31.20
C PRO A 190 -4.42 6.60 -32.21
N SER A 191 -4.06 5.42 -31.71
CA SER A 191 -3.57 4.30 -32.52
C SER A 191 -4.68 3.64 -33.35
N SER A 192 -5.92 3.65 -32.84
CA SER A 192 -7.12 3.22 -33.56
C SER A 192 -8.36 3.85 -32.93
N VAL A 193 -9.49 3.82 -33.65
CA VAL A 193 -10.75 4.40 -33.20
C VAL A 193 -11.89 3.47 -33.62
N ASP A 194 -12.87 3.26 -32.75
CA ASP A 194 -14.15 2.63 -33.10
C ASP A 194 -15.33 3.61 -32.92
N SER A 195 -16.56 3.12 -32.88
CA SER A 195 -17.74 3.99 -32.74
C SER A 195 -17.88 4.66 -31.37
N VAL A 196 -17.18 4.17 -30.34
CA VAL A 196 -17.32 4.66 -28.96
C VAL A 196 -15.99 5.14 -28.38
N HIS A 197 -14.87 4.51 -28.68
CA HIS A 197 -13.57 4.74 -28.06
C HIS A 197 -12.49 5.18 -29.04
N ARG A 198 -11.59 6.02 -28.54
CA ARG A 198 -10.25 6.23 -29.09
C ARG A 198 -9.26 5.38 -28.31
N TYR A 199 -8.45 4.60 -29.00
CA TYR A 199 -7.48 3.68 -28.41
C TYR A 199 -6.05 4.19 -28.54
N TYR A 200 -5.29 4.09 -27.48
CA TYR A 200 -3.93 4.63 -27.35
C TYR A 200 -2.95 3.55 -26.91
N ASN A 201 -1.72 3.69 -27.38
CA ASN A 201 -0.55 2.98 -26.90
C ASN A 201 0.40 4.02 -26.31
N PHE A 202 0.80 3.84 -25.05
CA PHE A 202 1.74 4.74 -24.41
C PHE A 202 3.15 4.13 -24.33
N SER A 203 4.17 4.98 -24.35
CA SER A 203 5.59 4.59 -24.33
C SER A 203 5.97 3.90 -23.02
N TRP A 204 5.32 4.30 -21.92
CA TRP A 204 5.53 3.76 -20.58
C TRP A 204 4.74 2.46 -20.31
N GLN A 205 3.85 2.04 -21.21
CA GLN A 205 2.89 0.95 -20.92
C GLN A 205 3.55 -0.40 -20.58
N ASN A 206 4.73 -0.66 -21.14
CA ASN A 206 5.47 -1.90 -20.86
C ASN A 206 6.24 -1.85 -19.53
N ASP A 207 6.55 -0.66 -19.03
CA ASP A 207 7.36 -0.45 -17.83
C ASP A 207 6.85 0.76 -17.02
N PRO A 208 5.63 0.70 -16.47
CA PRO A 208 5.11 1.73 -15.59
C PRO A 208 5.87 1.70 -14.27
N PHE A 209 6.08 2.87 -13.68
CA PHE A 209 6.90 3.07 -12.48
C PHE A 209 6.12 3.78 -11.38
N LEU A 210 6.50 3.53 -10.12
CA LEU A 210 5.99 4.21 -8.94
C LEU A 210 6.95 5.32 -8.51
N CYS A 211 6.43 6.51 -8.23
CA CYS A 211 7.18 7.63 -7.70
C CYS A 211 6.52 8.18 -6.43
N THR A 212 7.33 8.43 -5.40
CA THR A 212 6.94 9.21 -4.22
C THR A 212 7.85 10.43 -4.11
N ASN A 213 7.36 11.56 -4.62
CA ASN A 213 8.04 12.84 -4.64
C ASN A 213 7.74 13.58 -3.33
N VAL A 214 8.79 13.97 -2.59
CA VAL A 214 8.64 14.59 -1.26
C VAL A 214 9.11 16.04 -1.33
N TYR A 215 8.26 16.96 -0.89
CA TYR A 215 8.53 18.41 -0.92
C TYR A 215 8.35 19.05 0.45
N GLY A 216 9.30 19.92 0.81
CA GLY A 216 9.34 20.57 2.13
C GLY A 216 9.85 19.64 3.21
N ASP A 217 9.79 20.12 4.46
CA ASP A 217 10.29 19.40 5.63
C ASP A 217 9.29 18.31 6.08
N VAL A 218 8.97 17.36 5.19
CA VAL A 218 8.17 16.18 5.55
C VAL A 218 9.04 15.25 6.41
N PRO A 219 8.61 14.91 7.65
CA PRO A 219 9.34 13.99 8.50
C PRO A 219 9.66 12.65 7.82
N GLN A 220 10.87 12.13 8.06
CA GLN A 220 11.32 10.86 7.48
C GLN A 220 10.40 9.70 7.84
N GLU A 221 9.84 9.66 9.06
CA GLU A 221 8.89 8.64 9.49
C GLU A 221 7.62 8.60 8.63
N ILE A 222 7.07 9.77 8.28
CA ILE A 222 5.86 9.88 7.45
C ILE A 222 6.17 9.47 6.02
N SER A 223 7.24 10.03 5.44
CA SER A 223 7.62 9.71 4.06
C SER A 223 8.00 8.24 3.87
N SER A 224 8.62 7.60 4.87
CA SER A 224 8.95 6.18 4.83
C SER A 224 7.69 5.31 4.90
N LYS A 225 6.73 5.64 5.78
CA LYS A 225 5.44 4.93 5.88
C LYS A 225 4.58 5.06 4.63
N VAL A 226 4.51 6.26 4.05
CA VAL A 226 3.82 6.49 2.77
C VAL A 226 4.43 5.65 1.66
N ARG A 227 5.77 5.64 1.53
CA ARG A 227 6.46 4.80 0.53
C ARG A 227 6.17 3.33 0.74
N ALA A 228 6.22 2.85 1.99
CA ALA A 228 5.95 1.47 2.32
C ALA A 228 4.52 1.04 1.95
N GLY A 229 3.52 1.86 2.32
CA GLY A 229 2.11 1.60 2.01
C GLY A 229 1.82 1.60 0.51
N LEU A 230 2.36 2.56 -0.24
CA LEU A 230 2.22 2.63 -1.70
C LEU A 230 2.91 1.46 -2.40
N GLN A 231 4.09 1.05 -1.93
CA GLN A 231 4.83 -0.09 -2.46
C GLN A 231 4.06 -1.39 -2.24
N PHE A 232 3.62 -1.65 -1.01
CA PHE A 232 2.81 -2.81 -0.67
C PHE A 232 1.55 -2.87 -1.54
N THR A 233 0.87 -1.73 -1.68
CA THR A 233 -0.31 -1.58 -2.52
C THR A 233 -0.01 -1.91 -3.98
N THR A 234 1.09 -1.39 -4.52
CA THR A 234 1.53 -1.65 -5.89
C THR A 234 1.85 -3.14 -6.12
N GLN A 235 2.45 -3.81 -5.14
CA GLN A 235 2.70 -5.26 -5.20
C GLN A 235 1.40 -6.08 -5.21
N LYS A 236 0.37 -5.62 -4.50
CA LYS A 236 -0.93 -6.30 -4.39
C LYS A 236 -1.84 -6.04 -5.60
N LEU A 237 -2.00 -4.79 -5.99
CA LEU A 237 -2.89 -4.36 -7.08
C LEU A 237 -2.23 -4.41 -8.46
N GLY A 238 -0.90 -4.43 -8.51
CA GLY A 238 -0.14 -4.17 -9.72
C GLY A 238 -0.11 -2.68 -10.07
N LEU A 239 0.49 -2.37 -11.21
CA LEU A 239 0.54 -1.03 -11.76
C LEU A 239 0.25 -1.10 -13.26
N LEU A 240 -0.76 -0.42 -13.76
CA LEU A 240 -1.07 -0.41 -15.20
C LEU A 240 -0.55 0.85 -15.90
N ALA A 241 -0.33 1.93 -15.15
CA ALA A 241 0.21 3.20 -15.63
C ALA A 241 1.17 3.78 -14.58
N PRO A 242 2.18 4.59 -14.98
CA PRO A 242 3.04 5.28 -14.03
C PRO A 242 2.23 6.02 -12.97
N PHE A 243 2.73 6.04 -11.74
CA PHE A 243 2.09 6.75 -10.65
C PHE A 243 3.07 7.75 -10.04
N ASN A 244 2.68 9.02 -9.98
CA ASN A 244 3.43 10.06 -9.29
C ASN A 244 2.66 10.55 -8.06
N GLY A 245 3.05 10.10 -6.88
CA GLY A 245 2.57 10.64 -5.60
C GLY A 245 3.43 11.83 -5.17
N PHE A 246 2.79 12.92 -4.75
CA PHE A 246 3.41 14.12 -4.22
C PHE A 246 3.04 14.24 -2.73
N LEU A 247 4.02 14.06 -1.86
CA LEU A 247 3.88 14.23 -0.42
C LEU A 247 4.51 15.56 -0.02
N LEU A 248 3.73 16.47 0.56
CA LEU A 248 4.20 17.84 0.82
C LEU A 248 3.95 18.31 2.25
N ASN A 249 4.87 19.14 2.74
CA ASN A 249 4.69 20.00 3.90
C ASN A 249 4.71 21.46 3.44
N TYR A 250 3.70 22.27 3.77
CA TYR A 250 3.56 23.67 3.36
C TYR A 250 4.65 24.60 3.88
N ASN A 251 5.48 24.14 4.83
CA ASN A 251 6.77 24.76 5.10
C ASN A 251 7.76 24.50 3.95
N LEU A 252 7.45 25.03 2.77
CA LEU A 252 8.25 24.93 1.55
C LEU A 252 9.16 26.14 1.44
N ASN A 253 10.47 25.91 1.39
CA ASN A 253 11.45 26.95 1.04
C ASN A 253 11.36 27.35 -0.44
N ASN A 254 10.86 26.46 -1.32
CA ASN A 254 10.74 26.69 -2.77
C ASN A 254 9.39 26.17 -3.31
N LYS A 255 8.33 26.98 -3.17
CA LYS A 255 6.98 26.62 -3.63
C LYS A 255 6.89 26.43 -5.15
N ASP A 256 7.64 27.23 -5.90
CA ASP A 256 7.61 27.24 -7.36
C ASP A 256 8.09 25.91 -7.95
N GLU A 257 9.06 25.26 -7.30
CA GLU A 257 9.57 23.94 -7.72
C GLU A 257 8.51 22.84 -7.61
N TYR A 258 7.82 22.77 -6.47
CA TYR A 258 6.72 21.81 -6.27
C TYR A 258 5.58 22.05 -7.25
N ILE A 259 5.11 23.30 -7.38
CA ILE A 259 4.02 23.64 -8.30
C ILE A 259 4.42 23.30 -9.75
N SER A 260 5.66 23.63 -10.12
CA SER A 260 6.21 23.29 -11.44
C SER A 260 6.19 21.77 -11.68
N ALA A 261 6.62 20.97 -10.71
CA ALA A 261 6.65 19.52 -10.82
C ALA A 261 5.25 18.91 -10.97
N VAL A 262 4.28 19.37 -10.18
CA VAL A 262 2.87 18.97 -10.26
C VAL A 262 2.29 19.32 -11.64
N CYS A 263 2.48 20.56 -12.08
CA CYS A 263 2.00 21.03 -13.39
C CYS A 263 2.64 20.32 -14.59
N GLU A 264 3.90 19.89 -14.47
CA GLU A 264 4.54 19.06 -15.49
C GLU A 264 3.97 17.64 -15.50
N THR A 265 3.78 17.06 -14.33
CA THR A 265 3.36 15.66 -14.19
C THR A 265 1.91 15.45 -14.59
N PHE A 266 1.02 16.35 -14.17
CA PHE A 266 -0.41 16.30 -14.48
C PHE A 266 -0.80 17.23 -15.63
N ALA A 267 0.14 17.50 -16.54
CA ALA A 267 -0.11 18.37 -17.69
C ALA A 267 -1.37 17.94 -18.43
N LYS A 268 -2.28 18.89 -18.67
CA LYS A 268 -3.54 18.65 -19.39
C LYS A 268 -3.40 18.94 -20.88
N PRO A 269 -4.24 18.32 -21.73
CA PRO A 269 -4.24 18.58 -23.16
C PRO A 269 -4.58 20.05 -23.38
N HIS A 270 -3.68 20.78 -24.03
CA HIS A 270 -3.88 22.18 -24.39
C HIS A 270 -3.88 23.18 -23.22
N GLU A 271 -3.44 22.80 -22.02
CA GLU A 271 -3.14 23.74 -20.94
C GLU A 271 -1.62 23.98 -20.86
N PRO A 272 -1.13 25.16 -21.25
CA PRO A 272 0.27 25.50 -21.06
C PRO A 272 0.64 25.44 -19.58
N LYS A 273 1.83 24.88 -19.27
CA LYS A 273 2.39 24.85 -17.91
C LYS A 273 2.28 26.18 -17.17
N ALA A 274 2.50 27.30 -17.87
CA ALA A 274 2.40 28.64 -17.29
C ALA A 274 0.98 29.00 -16.79
N LEU A 275 -0.07 28.48 -17.44
CA LEU A 275 -1.45 28.65 -16.97
C LEU A 275 -1.70 27.81 -15.72
N CYS A 276 -1.27 26.54 -15.71
CA CYS A 276 -1.38 25.68 -14.53
C CYS A 276 -0.71 26.32 -13.30
N ILE A 277 0.51 26.84 -13.45
CA ILE A 277 1.23 27.52 -12.37
C ILE A 277 0.45 28.75 -11.89
N ARG A 278 -0.03 29.59 -12.82
CA ARG A 278 -0.78 30.81 -12.49
C ARG A 278 -2.09 30.51 -11.76
N ASP A 279 -2.79 29.46 -12.18
CA ASP A 279 -4.12 29.12 -11.68
C ASP A 279 -4.08 28.19 -10.46
N THR A 280 -2.89 27.81 -10.01
CA THR A 280 -2.71 27.02 -8.78
C THR A 280 -3.25 27.78 -7.57
N PRO A 281 -4.25 27.24 -6.84
CA PRO A 281 -4.79 27.90 -5.67
C PRO A 281 -3.71 28.09 -4.59
N PRO A 282 -3.87 29.07 -3.68
CA PRO A 282 -2.96 29.23 -2.55
C PRO A 282 -2.75 27.91 -1.78
N LEU A 283 -1.49 27.61 -1.43
CA LEU A 283 -1.09 26.45 -0.63
C LEU A 283 -1.33 26.71 0.85
N ASN A 284 -2.59 26.99 1.20
CA ASN A 284 -3.01 27.43 2.54
C ASN A 284 -4.02 26.48 3.20
N TYR A 285 -4.42 25.41 2.51
CA TYR A 285 -5.41 24.43 2.99
C TYR A 285 -4.96 23.03 2.67
N GLY A 286 -5.35 22.06 3.48
CA GLY A 286 -5.10 20.65 3.22
C GLY A 286 -5.47 20.20 1.80
N ARG A 287 -4.55 19.50 1.12
CA ARG A 287 -4.76 18.85 -0.17
C ARG A 287 -4.60 17.34 -0.02
N ALA A 288 -5.62 16.61 -0.42
CA ALA A 288 -5.60 15.18 -0.67
C ALA A 288 -6.41 14.96 -1.95
N GLY A 289 -5.80 14.36 -2.96
CA GLY A 289 -6.47 14.05 -4.21
C GLY A 289 -5.60 13.23 -5.13
N GLY A 290 -6.19 12.36 -5.92
CA GLY A 290 -5.48 11.46 -6.82
C GLY A 290 -6.38 10.94 -7.93
N GLY A 291 -5.74 10.34 -8.93
CA GLY A 291 -6.44 9.81 -10.10
C GLY A 291 -5.55 9.66 -11.31
N ALA A 292 -6.15 9.12 -12.36
CA ALA A 292 -5.59 8.94 -13.69
C ALA A 292 -6.67 9.25 -14.75
N GLY A 293 -7.22 10.48 -14.68
CA GLY A 293 -8.41 10.85 -15.43
C GLY A 293 -8.17 10.89 -16.95
N HIS A 294 -9.24 10.87 -17.73
CA HIS A 294 -9.15 10.85 -19.20
C HIS A 294 -8.33 11.99 -19.81
N GLU A 295 -8.29 13.16 -19.17
CA GLU A 295 -7.48 14.30 -19.62
C GLU A 295 -5.98 14.05 -19.41
N GLY A 296 -5.58 13.37 -18.32
CA GLY A 296 -4.19 13.29 -17.86
C GLY A 296 -3.50 11.93 -18.03
N ILE A 297 -4.26 10.86 -18.31
CA ILE A 297 -3.76 9.46 -18.31
C ILE A 297 -2.54 9.24 -19.21
N PHE A 298 -2.34 10.06 -20.25
CA PHE A 298 -1.17 9.98 -21.13
C PHE A 298 0.17 10.21 -20.39
N ASN A 299 0.16 10.88 -19.23
CA ASN A 299 1.30 10.99 -18.32
C ASN A 299 1.23 10.04 -17.10
N GLY A 300 0.28 9.10 -17.10
CA GLY A 300 0.00 8.18 -16.00
C GLY A 300 -1.05 8.73 -15.03
N GLY A 301 -1.05 8.18 -13.83
CA GLY A 301 -1.81 8.67 -12.69
C GLY A 301 -0.91 9.33 -11.64
N GLY A 302 -1.53 9.80 -10.57
CA GLY A 302 -0.79 10.31 -9.42
C GLY A 302 -1.69 10.79 -8.31
N SER A 303 -1.06 11.35 -7.28
CA SER A 303 -1.74 11.94 -6.15
C SER A 303 -0.98 13.11 -5.57
N GLU A 304 -1.68 13.98 -4.86
CA GLU A 304 -1.12 15.03 -4.02
C GLU A 304 -1.67 14.86 -2.60
N ASN A 305 -0.78 14.78 -1.63
CA ASN A 305 -1.12 14.63 -0.22
C ASN A 305 -0.28 15.59 0.64
N SER A 306 -0.95 16.52 1.32
CA SER A 306 -0.32 17.47 2.24
C SER A 306 -0.44 17.01 3.69
N ILE A 307 0.68 16.96 4.40
CA ILE A 307 0.67 16.57 5.81
C ILE A 307 -0.01 17.63 6.69
N ASN A 308 -0.05 18.89 6.25
CA ASN A 308 -0.71 19.99 6.97
C ASN A 308 -2.23 19.87 6.99
N ALA A 309 -2.84 19.24 5.97
CA ALA A 309 -4.27 18.91 5.98
C ALA A 309 -4.66 18.21 7.28
N TYR A 310 -3.79 17.30 7.72
CA TYR A 310 -4.03 16.46 8.87
C TYR A 310 -3.71 17.19 10.17
N TYR A 311 -2.64 17.97 10.26
CA TYR A 311 -2.39 18.78 11.45
C TYR A 311 -3.50 19.80 11.74
N GLU A 312 -4.11 20.40 10.71
CA GLU A 312 -5.16 21.41 10.90
C GLU A 312 -6.57 20.81 11.07
N GLN A 313 -6.90 19.71 10.39
CA GLN A 313 -8.16 18.98 10.59
C GLN A 313 -8.13 18.05 11.82
N SER A 314 -6.96 17.82 12.41
CA SER A 314 -6.79 16.97 13.59
C SER A 314 -7.39 17.51 14.88
N VAL A 315 -8.08 18.65 14.90
CA VAL A 315 -8.79 19.05 16.13
C VAL A 315 -9.77 17.96 16.59
N PHE A 316 -10.32 17.16 15.66
CA PHE A 316 -11.11 15.96 15.96
C PHE A 316 -10.33 14.82 16.65
N TRP A 317 -9.00 14.80 16.53
CA TRP A 317 -8.13 13.70 16.96
C TRP A 317 -7.06 14.11 17.98
N GLN A 318 -6.71 15.39 18.11
CA GLN A 318 -5.86 15.94 19.17
C GLN A 318 -6.49 15.74 20.55
N GLU A 319 -7.82 15.65 20.63
CA GLU A 319 -8.56 15.31 21.84
C GLU A 319 -8.60 13.78 22.13
N ALA A 320 -8.03 12.94 21.27
CA ALA A 320 -8.10 11.47 21.38
C ALA A 320 -7.27 10.85 22.52
N GLY A 321 -6.65 11.67 23.38
CA GLY A 321 -5.95 11.21 24.57
C GLY A 321 -4.73 10.33 24.28
N TYR A 322 -3.92 10.70 23.27
CA TYR A 322 -2.68 9.99 22.98
C TYR A 322 -1.77 9.93 24.22
N SER A 323 -1.13 8.77 24.42
CA SER A 323 -0.28 8.52 25.59
C SER A 323 1.04 9.29 25.57
N SER A 324 1.50 9.74 24.39
CA SER A 324 2.72 10.52 24.19
C SER A 324 2.73 11.25 22.83
N GLU A 325 3.66 12.18 22.65
CA GLU A 325 3.94 12.84 21.36
C GLU A 325 4.38 11.83 20.30
N GLU A 326 5.16 10.81 20.68
CA GLU A 326 5.60 9.72 19.80
C GLU A 326 4.42 8.90 19.28
N ALA A 327 3.49 8.51 20.15
CA ALA A 327 2.29 7.78 19.76
C ALA A 327 1.40 8.59 18.81
N MET A 328 1.32 9.91 19.03
CA MET A 328 0.62 10.82 18.13
C MET A 328 1.29 10.88 16.74
N ARG A 329 2.63 11.01 16.69
CA ARG A 329 3.39 11.05 15.43
C ARG A 329 3.28 9.73 14.65
N GLU A 330 3.36 8.59 15.34
CA GLU A 330 3.16 7.29 14.71
C GLU A 330 1.77 7.17 14.10
N TRP A 331 0.73 7.59 14.83
CA TRP A 331 -0.64 7.56 14.33
C TRP A 331 -0.80 8.44 13.07
N TYR A 332 -0.30 9.68 13.08
CA TYR A 332 -0.34 10.53 11.89
C TYR A 332 0.38 9.92 10.69
N ALA A 333 1.54 9.29 10.91
CA ALA A 333 2.27 8.62 9.83
C ALA A 333 1.44 7.49 9.20
N LYS A 334 0.68 6.73 10.00
CA LYS A 334 -0.23 5.67 9.52
C LYS A 334 -1.40 6.26 8.74
N GLU A 335 -2.06 7.30 9.24
CA GLU A 335 -3.18 7.94 8.55
C GLU A 335 -2.78 8.57 7.22
N ILE A 336 -1.65 9.28 7.17
CA ILE A 336 -1.15 9.89 5.94
C ILE A 336 -0.77 8.80 4.92
N ALA A 337 -0.23 7.67 5.39
CA ALA A 337 0.02 6.51 4.52
C ALA A 337 -1.29 5.91 3.99
N LYS A 338 -2.31 5.73 4.83
CA LYS A 338 -3.65 5.27 4.43
C LYS A 338 -4.27 6.17 3.36
N VAL A 339 -4.22 7.49 3.56
CA VAL A 339 -4.72 8.46 2.58
C VAL A 339 -3.92 8.36 1.29
N SER A 340 -2.59 8.21 1.36
CA SER A 340 -1.80 8.04 0.14
C SER A 340 -2.19 6.79 -0.64
N VAL A 341 -2.56 5.69 0.06
CA VAL A 341 -3.11 4.48 -0.55
C VAL A 341 -4.51 4.70 -1.12
N HIS A 342 -5.37 5.47 -0.43
CA HIS A 342 -6.68 5.92 -0.96
C HIS A 342 -6.52 6.64 -2.29
N GLU A 343 -5.63 7.64 -2.35
CA GLU A 343 -5.40 8.41 -3.57
C GLU A 343 -4.73 7.59 -4.68
N PHE A 344 -3.87 6.64 -4.32
CA PHE A 344 -3.37 5.65 -5.27
C PHE A 344 -4.50 4.81 -5.85
N PHE A 345 -5.47 4.43 -5.02
CA PHE A 345 -6.59 3.61 -5.47
C PHE A 345 -7.42 4.34 -6.53
N HIS A 346 -7.60 5.67 -6.44
CA HIS A 346 -8.24 6.43 -7.54
C HIS A 346 -7.51 6.30 -8.88
N ALA A 347 -6.17 6.35 -8.86
CA ALA A 347 -5.40 6.12 -10.08
C ALA A 347 -5.57 4.68 -10.59
N HIS A 348 -5.61 3.70 -9.70
CA HIS A 348 -5.88 2.29 -10.02
C HIS A 348 -7.28 2.09 -10.65
N GLN A 349 -8.33 2.62 -10.02
CA GLN A 349 -9.71 2.60 -10.51
C GLN A 349 -9.78 3.12 -11.94
N GLN A 350 -9.29 4.34 -12.17
CA GLN A 350 -9.40 5.00 -13.46
C GLN A 350 -8.53 4.32 -14.52
N THR A 351 -7.32 3.88 -14.18
CA THR A 351 -6.46 3.16 -15.12
C THR A 351 -7.10 1.84 -15.57
N LEU A 352 -7.77 1.11 -14.68
CA LEU A 352 -8.52 -0.10 -15.03
C LEU A 352 -9.71 0.19 -15.93
N MET A 353 -10.44 1.28 -15.69
CA MET A 353 -11.55 1.69 -16.54
C MET A 353 -11.12 1.94 -17.99
N TRP A 354 -9.91 2.48 -18.17
CA TRP A 354 -9.36 2.80 -19.47
C TRP A 354 -8.68 1.61 -20.15
N TYR A 355 -8.22 0.60 -19.42
CA TYR A 355 -7.40 -0.47 -19.99
C TYR A 355 -8.21 -1.65 -20.51
N PHE A 356 -8.08 -1.93 -21.81
CA PHE A 356 -8.70 -3.09 -22.47
C PHE A 356 -7.67 -4.22 -22.61
N GLU A 357 -7.72 -5.22 -21.72
CA GLU A 357 -6.74 -6.32 -21.65
C GLU A 357 -6.61 -7.08 -22.98
N ASP A 358 -7.72 -7.42 -23.63
CA ASP A 358 -7.71 -8.15 -24.92
C ASP A 358 -7.00 -7.40 -26.05
N LYS A 359 -7.06 -6.07 -26.01
CA LYS A 359 -6.40 -5.19 -26.98
C LYS A 359 -5.00 -4.78 -26.55
N LYS A 360 -4.70 -4.88 -25.25
CA LYS A 360 -3.53 -4.26 -24.60
C LYS A 360 -3.43 -2.77 -24.95
N GLN A 361 -4.54 -2.05 -24.86
CA GLN A 361 -4.65 -0.65 -25.24
C GLN A 361 -5.49 0.12 -24.22
N PHE A 362 -5.21 1.41 -24.10
CA PHE A 362 -6.05 2.33 -23.33
C PHE A 362 -7.14 2.92 -24.23
N GLY A 363 -8.41 2.67 -23.91
CA GLY A 363 -9.57 3.19 -24.63
C GLY A 363 -10.26 4.30 -23.85
N ILE A 364 -10.36 5.50 -24.45
CA ILE A 364 -11.08 6.63 -23.86
C ILE A 364 -12.36 6.89 -24.67
N PRO A 365 -13.53 6.98 -24.03
CA PRO A 365 -14.78 7.30 -24.71
C PRO A 365 -14.73 8.64 -25.45
N ILE A 366 -15.18 8.63 -26.71
CA ILE A 366 -15.32 9.82 -27.57
C ILE A 366 -16.30 10.81 -26.92
N SER A 367 -17.36 10.32 -26.26
CA SER A 367 -18.34 11.16 -25.56
C SER A 367 -17.72 11.98 -24.42
N LEU A 368 -16.77 11.41 -23.68
CA LEU A 368 -16.05 12.11 -22.62
C LEU A 368 -15.10 13.16 -23.21
N SER A 369 -14.36 12.80 -24.26
CA SER A 369 -13.37 13.70 -24.88
C SER A 369 -14.01 14.88 -25.63
N ASP A 370 -15.08 14.63 -26.38
CA ASP A 370 -15.62 15.60 -27.34
C ASP A 370 -16.86 16.34 -26.82
N ASN A 371 -17.55 15.78 -25.82
CA ASN A 371 -18.80 16.33 -25.30
C ASN A 371 -18.93 16.15 -23.78
N ILE A 372 -17.92 16.60 -23.04
CA ILE A 372 -17.97 16.64 -21.57
C ILE A 372 -19.18 17.41 -21.03
N ALA A 373 -19.70 18.38 -21.80
CA ALA A 373 -20.93 19.11 -21.48
C ALA A 373 -22.17 18.18 -21.39
N SER A 374 -22.16 17.00 -21.98
CA SER A 374 -23.24 16.02 -21.82
C SER A 374 -23.32 15.38 -20.43
N TYR A 375 -22.24 15.51 -19.63
CA TYR A 375 -22.13 15.04 -18.25
C TYR A 375 -22.26 16.18 -17.22
N ARG A 376 -22.60 17.39 -17.68
CA ARG A 376 -22.75 18.58 -16.84
C ARG A 376 -24.04 19.33 -17.20
N ASN A 377 -24.61 20.06 -16.25
CA ASN A 377 -25.72 20.96 -16.50
C ASN A 377 -25.25 22.26 -17.18
N ALA A 378 -26.19 23.16 -17.51
CA ALA A 378 -25.90 24.44 -18.17
C ALA A 378 -24.94 25.35 -17.37
N ASN A 379 -24.84 25.16 -16.05
CA ASN A 379 -23.92 25.88 -15.14
C ASN A 379 -22.59 25.14 -14.96
N ARG A 380 -22.30 24.11 -15.77
CA ARG A 380 -21.13 23.22 -15.67
C ARG A 380 -21.05 22.42 -14.37
N GLN A 381 -22.17 22.22 -13.68
CA GLN A 381 -22.23 21.39 -12.47
C GLN A 381 -22.57 19.95 -12.83
N HIS A 382 -22.07 18.98 -12.06
CA HIS A 382 -22.29 17.56 -12.31
C HIS A 382 -23.65 17.12 -11.75
N ASP A 383 -24.70 17.21 -12.57
CA ASP A 383 -26.07 16.79 -12.25
C ASP A 383 -26.38 15.33 -12.63
N LYS A 384 -25.34 14.60 -13.03
CA LYS A 384 -25.35 13.19 -13.42
C LYS A 384 -24.02 12.57 -13.04
N VAL A 385 -24.01 11.24 -12.97
CA VAL A 385 -22.79 10.45 -12.80
C VAL A 385 -21.78 10.80 -13.90
N PHE A 386 -20.55 11.11 -13.50
CA PHE A 386 -19.47 11.46 -14.42
C PHE A 386 -18.79 10.21 -15.00
N TYR A 387 -18.09 9.46 -14.15
CA TYR A 387 -17.52 8.15 -14.47
C TYR A 387 -18.32 7.04 -13.77
N THR A 388 -18.42 7.17 -12.46
CA THR A 388 -19.09 6.29 -11.52
C THR A 388 -19.78 7.15 -10.48
N PRO A 389 -20.75 6.60 -9.73
CA PRO A 389 -21.26 7.26 -8.53
C PRO A 389 -20.11 7.71 -7.63
N ARG A 390 -20.18 8.93 -7.07
CA ARG A 390 -19.14 9.44 -6.16
C ARG A 390 -18.94 8.54 -4.95
N TRP A 391 -20.02 7.97 -4.40
CA TRP A 391 -19.92 7.00 -3.31
C TRP A 391 -19.18 5.72 -3.68
N ILE A 392 -19.24 5.26 -4.95
CA ILE A 392 -18.45 4.12 -5.41
C ILE A 392 -16.98 4.52 -5.54
N GLU A 393 -16.70 5.66 -6.16
CA GLU A 393 -15.33 6.17 -6.35
C GLU A 393 -14.60 6.33 -5.01
N GLU A 394 -15.16 7.12 -4.10
CA GLU A 394 -14.53 7.47 -2.83
C GLU A 394 -14.70 6.38 -1.77
N GLY A 395 -15.89 5.76 -1.69
CA GLY A 395 -16.16 4.71 -0.72
C GLY A 395 -15.37 3.43 -0.99
N PHE A 396 -15.19 3.03 -2.25
CA PHE A 396 -14.34 1.88 -2.56
C PHE A 396 -12.86 2.23 -2.37
N ALA A 397 -12.45 3.49 -2.54
CA ALA A 397 -11.10 3.94 -2.23
C ALA A 397 -10.81 3.92 -0.72
N GLU A 398 -11.74 4.37 0.13
CA GLU A 398 -11.61 4.25 1.59
C GLU A 398 -11.55 2.79 2.03
N PHE A 399 -12.46 1.95 1.51
CA PHE A 399 -12.44 0.51 1.77
C PHE A 399 -11.11 -0.12 1.36
N ALA A 400 -10.63 0.16 0.15
CA ALA A 400 -9.38 -0.40 -0.35
C ALA A 400 -8.19 0.07 0.49
N ALA A 401 -8.16 1.33 0.90
CA ALA A 401 -7.11 1.88 1.74
C ALA A 401 -7.07 1.20 3.11
N HIS A 402 -8.20 1.11 3.81
CA HIS A 402 -8.25 0.39 5.09
C HIS A 402 -7.92 -1.10 4.92
N PHE A 403 -8.42 -1.76 3.88
CA PHE A 403 -8.13 -3.17 3.61
C PHE A 403 -6.63 -3.42 3.38
N LEU A 404 -6.00 -2.64 2.49
CA LEU A 404 -4.60 -2.81 2.13
C LEU A 404 -3.66 -2.41 3.28
N MET A 405 -3.97 -1.32 3.98
CA MET A 405 -3.20 -0.90 5.14
C MET A 405 -3.31 -1.90 6.29
N GLN A 406 -4.47 -2.52 6.50
CA GLN A 406 -4.67 -3.59 7.48
C GLN A 406 -3.91 -4.87 7.12
N GLN A 407 -3.73 -5.18 5.82
CA GLN A 407 -2.86 -6.27 5.38
C GLN A 407 -1.38 -5.94 5.52
N TYR A 408 -1.00 -4.68 5.30
CA TYR A 408 0.38 -4.20 5.44
C TYR A 408 0.84 -4.14 6.89
N ASP A 409 0.01 -3.59 7.79
CA ASP A 409 0.24 -3.52 9.23
C ASP A 409 -0.98 -4.08 9.98
N PRO A 410 -0.97 -5.39 10.30
CA PRO A 410 -2.08 -6.03 11.03
C PRO A 410 -2.35 -5.45 12.42
N SER A 411 -1.37 -4.74 12.99
CA SER A 411 -1.49 -4.03 14.27
C SER A 411 -2.00 -2.59 14.13
N GLY A 412 -2.23 -2.15 12.89
CA GLY A 412 -2.69 -0.81 12.54
C GLY A 412 -4.09 -0.47 13.06
N PRO A 413 -4.46 0.82 13.02
CA PRO A 413 -5.71 1.31 13.59
C PRO A 413 -6.94 1.05 12.72
N GLU A 414 -6.80 0.46 11.53
CA GLU A 414 -7.83 0.49 10.48
C GLU A 414 -9.19 -0.04 10.92
N ARG A 415 -9.22 -1.22 11.54
CA ARG A 415 -10.48 -1.77 12.07
C ARG A 415 -11.15 -0.84 13.08
N LYS A 416 -10.35 -0.22 13.97
CA LYS A 416 -10.87 0.72 14.98
C LYS A 416 -11.42 1.96 14.29
N ASN A 417 -10.70 2.50 13.30
CA ASN A 417 -11.12 3.67 12.53
C ASN A 417 -12.47 3.42 11.83
N ILE A 418 -12.64 2.27 11.16
CA ILE A 418 -13.92 1.90 10.52
C ILE A 418 -15.08 1.92 11.52
N ILE A 419 -14.87 1.35 12.72
CA ILE A 419 -15.91 1.32 13.77
C ILE A 419 -16.21 2.73 14.27
N THR A 420 -15.19 3.56 14.50
CA THR A 420 -15.38 4.96 14.93
C THR A 420 -16.13 5.77 13.88
N MET A 421 -15.81 5.60 12.59
CA MET A 421 -16.51 6.29 11.51
C MET A 421 -17.95 5.78 11.34
N LEU A 422 -18.21 4.48 11.55
CA LEU A 422 -19.59 3.96 11.62
C LEU A 422 -20.38 4.67 12.72
N ASP A 423 -19.82 4.82 13.91
CA ASP A 423 -20.53 5.41 15.05
C ASP A 423 -20.92 6.87 14.77
N LEU A 424 -20.01 7.65 14.17
CA LEU A 424 -20.29 9.01 13.70
C LEU A 424 -21.35 9.05 12.61
N LEU A 425 -21.28 8.11 11.65
CA LEU A 425 -22.25 7.99 10.58
C LEU A 425 -23.66 7.66 11.12
N LEU A 426 -23.78 6.67 12.00
CA LEU A 426 -25.06 6.27 12.59
C LEU A 426 -25.66 7.40 13.44
N TYR A 427 -24.83 8.14 14.19
CA TYR A 427 -25.27 9.33 14.90
C TYR A 427 -25.82 10.39 13.94
N GLY A 428 -25.11 10.67 12.84
CA GLY A 428 -25.59 11.61 11.82
C GLY A 428 -26.89 11.16 11.14
N ILE A 429 -27.06 9.85 10.93
CA ILE A 429 -28.30 9.26 10.41
C ILE A 429 -29.46 9.44 11.39
N GLU A 430 -29.23 9.17 12.68
CA GLU A 430 -30.23 9.32 13.73
C GLU A 430 -30.70 10.78 13.83
N VAL A 431 -29.76 11.73 13.92
CA VAL A 431 -30.07 13.17 13.99
C VAL A 431 -30.86 13.62 12.76
N SER A 432 -30.47 13.18 11.57
CA SER A 432 -31.18 13.51 10.32
C SER A 432 -32.59 12.91 10.28
N THR A 433 -32.76 11.68 10.78
CA THR A 433 -34.07 11.00 10.83
C THR A 433 -35.02 11.67 11.82
N LEU A 434 -34.53 12.13 12.97
CA LEU A 434 -35.33 12.83 13.99
C LEU A 434 -35.97 14.13 13.49
N ARG A 435 -35.37 14.77 12.47
CA ARG A 435 -35.92 15.96 11.81
C ARG A 435 -36.72 15.64 10.53
N GLY A 436 -37.00 14.37 10.26
CA GLY A 436 -37.78 13.92 9.11
C GLY A 436 -37.02 13.81 7.78
N ASP A 437 -35.69 13.82 7.81
CA ASP A 437 -34.86 13.57 6.62
C ASP A 437 -34.80 12.06 6.34
N VAL A 438 -34.70 11.70 5.06
CA VAL A 438 -34.53 10.30 4.61
C VAL A 438 -33.19 10.19 3.90
N ILE A 439 -32.25 9.50 4.55
CA ILE A 439 -30.92 9.28 3.98
C ILE A 439 -30.96 8.03 3.10
N SER A 440 -30.46 8.19 1.87
CA SER A 440 -30.21 7.11 0.93
C SER A 440 -28.78 7.18 0.41
N LEU A 441 -28.15 6.03 0.15
CA LEU A 441 -26.86 5.98 -0.54
C LEU A 441 -26.95 6.63 -1.93
N SER A 442 -28.11 6.55 -2.59
CA SER A 442 -28.36 7.18 -3.90
C SER A 442 -28.25 8.71 -3.85
N ASP A 443 -28.26 9.34 -2.67
CA ASP A 443 -28.06 10.78 -2.52
C ASP A 443 -26.62 11.21 -2.82
N TYR A 444 -25.70 10.26 -2.87
CA TYR A 444 -24.26 10.46 -3.05
C TYR A 444 -23.76 9.96 -4.41
N GLU A 445 -24.62 9.93 -5.43
CA GLU A 445 -24.22 9.52 -6.78
C GLU A 445 -23.43 10.59 -7.54
N TYR A 446 -23.82 11.86 -7.43
CA TYR A 446 -23.22 12.96 -8.22
C TYR A 446 -23.29 14.29 -7.48
N GLU A 447 -22.40 15.20 -7.86
CA GLU A 447 -22.05 16.41 -7.11
C GLU A 447 -23.26 17.26 -6.71
N THR A 448 -24.16 17.60 -7.65
CA THR A 448 -25.25 18.51 -7.31
C THR A 448 -26.23 17.92 -6.29
N LYS A 449 -26.36 16.59 -6.23
CA LYS A 449 -27.22 15.93 -5.23
C LYS A 449 -26.53 15.91 -3.87
N ILE A 450 -25.22 15.70 -3.85
CA ILE A 450 -24.38 15.80 -2.66
C ILE A 450 -24.44 17.22 -2.08
N ASP A 451 -24.24 18.23 -2.91
CA ASP A 451 -24.34 19.65 -2.54
C ASP A 451 -25.72 20.00 -1.97
N LEU A 452 -26.78 19.46 -2.57
CA LEU A 452 -28.14 19.67 -2.11
C LEU A 452 -28.32 19.14 -0.69
N VAL A 453 -27.94 17.88 -0.41
CA VAL A 453 -28.19 17.26 0.89
C VAL A 453 -27.24 17.76 2.00
N ASN A 454 -26.10 18.33 1.62
CA ASN A 454 -25.10 18.91 2.51
C ASN A 454 -25.17 20.45 2.63
N SER A 455 -26.20 21.09 2.10
CA SER A 455 -26.41 22.53 2.24
C SER A 455 -27.74 22.85 2.93
N GLU A 456 -27.95 24.13 3.23
CA GLU A 456 -29.23 24.66 3.73
C GLU A 456 -30.40 24.43 2.75
N ASN A 457 -30.11 24.06 1.51
CA ASN A 457 -31.11 23.69 0.50
C ASN A 457 -31.60 22.25 0.65
N ASN A 458 -31.07 21.46 1.59
CA ASN A 458 -31.61 20.16 1.95
C ASN A 458 -33.13 20.30 2.19
N PRO A 459 -34.00 19.35 1.75
CA PRO A 459 -35.45 19.46 1.92
C PRO A 459 -35.94 19.70 3.36
N THR A 460 -35.14 19.34 4.36
CA THR A 460 -35.42 19.60 5.79
C THR A 460 -34.93 20.97 6.27
N GLY A 461 -34.25 21.74 5.42
CA GLY A 461 -33.66 23.04 5.74
C GLY A 461 -32.42 22.95 6.63
N THR A 462 -31.74 21.80 6.69
CA THR A 462 -30.51 21.64 7.46
C THR A 462 -29.56 20.64 6.77
N PRO A 463 -28.26 20.93 6.66
CA PRO A 463 -27.26 19.99 6.16
C PRO A 463 -27.24 18.66 6.92
N ARG A 464 -26.93 17.55 6.24
CA ARG A 464 -26.76 16.22 6.89
C ARG A 464 -25.46 16.11 7.69
N ASN A 465 -24.42 16.88 7.35
CA ASN A 465 -23.11 16.84 8.03
C ASN A 465 -22.55 15.42 8.25
N ILE A 466 -22.82 14.51 7.30
CA ILE A 466 -22.23 13.16 7.28
C ILE A 466 -21.27 13.05 6.10
N ARG A 467 -20.20 12.23 6.23
CA ARG A 467 -19.30 11.92 5.10
C ARG A 467 -19.90 10.84 4.21
N GLY A 468 -21.11 11.05 3.69
CA GLY A 468 -21.87 10.00 3.00
C GLY A 468 -21.16 9.43 1.75
N VAL A 469 -20.38 10.24 1.06
CA VAL A 469 -19.58 9.78 -0.09
C VAL A 469 -18.49 8.76 0.34
N PHE A 470 -17.91 8.94 1.53
CA PHE A 470 -16.83 8.12 2.06
C PHE A 470 -17.36 6.99 2.93
N ASP A 471 -18.00 7.33 4.07
CA ASP A 471 -18.34 6.36 5.11
C ASP A 471 -19.52 5.45 4.69
N LEU A 472 -20.59 5.99 4.08
CA LEU A 472 -21.65 5.12 3.54
C LEU A 472 -21.14 4.28 2.36
N GLY A 473 -20.27 4.86 1.52
CA GLY A 473 -19.69 4.16 0.40
C GLY A 473 -18.74 3.02 0.82
N GLU A 474 -17.94 3.23 1.87
CA GLU A 474 -17.11 2.19 2.48
C GLU A 474 -17.99 1.06 3.05
N TRP A 475 -19.04 1.40 3.79
CA TRP A 475 -19.96 0.38 4.32
C TRP A 475 -20.72 -0.35 3.22
N ALA A 476 -20.97 0.29 2.07
CA ALA A 476 -21.51 -0.37 0.89
C ALA A 476 -20.53 -1.41 0.30
N ALA A 477 -19.23 -1.10 0.24
CA ALA A 477 -18.20 -2.07 -0.15
C ALA A 477 -18.10 -3.24 0.85
N ILE A 478 -18.11 -2.94 2.16
CA ILE A 478 -18.10 -3.97 3.23
C ILE A 478 -19.33 -4.88 3.11
N TYR A 479 -20.50 -4.31 2.86
CA TYR A 479 -21.74 -5.04 2.66
C TYR A 479 -21.68 -5.95 1.43
N LEU A 480 -21.20 -5.43 0.29
CA LEU A 480 -20.98 -6.23 -0.93
C LEU A 480 -20.02 -7.40 -0.68
N TRP A 481 -18.88 -7.14 -0.01
CA TRP A 481 -17.93 -8.20 0.32
C TRP A 481 -18.50 -9.24 1.28
N ASN A 482 -19.36 -8.83 2.22
CA ASN A 482 -20.01 -9.77 3.11
C ASN A 482 -21.05 -10.65 2.41
N ARG A 483 -21.75 -10.13 1.37
CA ARG A 483 -22.73 -10.92 0.61
C ARG A 483 -22.11 -12.09 -0.14
N ASP A 484 -20.96 -11.88 -0.76
CA ASP A 484 -20.18 -12.93 -1.41
C ASP A 484 -18.68 -12.62 -1.22
N PRO A 485 -17.89 -13.52 -0.61
CA PRO A 485 -16.45 -13.34 -0.49
C PRO A 485 -15.72 -13.03 -1.81
N LYS A 486 -16.26 -13.47 -2.96
CA LYS A 486 -15.73 -13.16 -4.30
C LYS A 486 -15.87 -11.69 -4.67
N ASN A 487 -16.78 -10.94 -4.05
CA ASN A 487 -16.98 -9.52 -4.34
C ASN A 487 -15.77 -8.66 -3.96
N LEU A 488 -14.81 -9.17 -3.17
CA LEU A 488 -13.52 -8.49 -2.98
C LEU A 488 -12.79 -8.25 -4.31
N GLN A 489 -12.75 -9.27 -5.18
CA GLN A 489 -12.23 -9.15 -6.54
C GLN A 489 -13.01 -8.09 -7.33
N GLY A 490 -14.34 -8.09 -7.17
CA GLY A 490 -15.22 -7.11 -7.80
C GLY A 490 -14.92 -5.66 -7.41
N ILE A 491 -14.77 -5.41 -6.11
CA ILE A 491 -14.50 -4.07 -5.54
C ILE A 491 -13.11 -3.56 -5.95
N LEU A 492 -12.09 -4.42 -5.88
CA LEU A 492 -10.71 -4.02 -6.13
C LEU A 492 -10.34 -3.99 -7.61
N VAL A 493 -11.03 -4.75 -8.46
CA VAL A 493 -10.57 -4.97 -9.85
C VAL A 493 -11.73 -5.06 -10.85
N ASP A 494 -12.63 -6.02 -10.74
CA ASP A 494 -13.49 -6.40 -11.88
C ASP A 494 -14.55 -5.35 -12.23
N TYR A 495 -15.10 -4.61 -11.25
CA TYR A 495 -16.03 -3.51 -11.52
C TYR A 495 -15.41 -2.47 -12.47
N TRP A 496 -14.16 -2.09 -12.22
CA TRP A 496 -13.44 -1.09 -12.99
C TRP A 496 -13.07 -1.61 -14.37
N LYS A 497 -12.57 -2.86 -14.47
CA LYS A 497 -12.29 -3.51 -15.76
C LYS A 497 -13.51 -3.62 -16.65
N ASN A 498 -14.64 -3.99 -16.06
CA ASN A 498 -15.91 -4.10 -16.78
C ASN A 498 -16.41 -2.74 -17.27
N TRP A 499 -15.96 -1.61 -16.69
CA TRP A 499 -16.46 -0.27 -17.01
C TRP A 499 -16.33 0.06 -18.51
N GLY A 500 -15.14 -0.06 -19.09
CA GLY A 500 -14.92 0.30 -20.49
C GLY A 500 -15.73 -0.55 -21.47
N GLU A 501 -15.84 -1.85 -21.20
CA GLU A 501 -16.67 -2.77 -21.99
C GLU A 501 -18.16 -2.41 -21.90
N GLN A 502 -18.66 -2.13 -20.70
CA GLN A 502 -20.07 -1.79 -20.49
C GLN A 502 -20.40 -0.39 -20.99
N GLU A 503 -19.47 0.56 -20.92
CA GLU A 503 -19.66 1.88 -21.53
C GLU A 503 -19.71 1.78 -23.07
N ASN A 504 -19.00 0.82 -23.66
CA ASN A 504 -19.10 0.51 -25.09
C ASN A 504 -20.51 0.00 -25.47
N ALA A 505 -21.06 -0.92 -24.67
CA ALA A 505 -22.37 -1.52 -24.91
C ALA A 505 -23.54 -0.59 -24.53
N HIS A 506 -23.35 0.22 -23.48
CA HIS A 506 -24.37 1.04 -22.84
C HIS A 506 -23.83 2.45 -22.52
N PRO A 507 -23.56 3.29 -23.53
CA PRO A 507 -22.98 4.62 -23.32
C PRO A 507 -23.74 5.46 -22.29
N ARG A 508 -23.02 6.05 -21.33
CA ARG A 508 -23.49 6.82 -20.16
C ARG A 508 -24.21 6.01 -19.09
N GLN A 509 -24.30 4.70 -19.26
CA GLN A 509 -24.86 3.76 -18.30
C GLN A 509 -23.90 2.62 -17.99
N GLY A 510 -22.69 2.60 -18.57
CA GLY A 510 -21.72 1.52 -18.40
C GLY A 510 -21.50 1.17 -16.94
N TRP A 511 -21.35 2.19 -16.09
CA TRP A 511 -21.18 2.02 -14.64
C TRP A 511 -22.30 1.21 -13.95
N LYS A 512 -23.55 1.28 -14.42
CA LYS A 512 -24.67 0.49 -13.87
C LYS A 512 -24.56 -0.97 -14.26
N TYR A 513 -24.33 -1.22 -15.54
CA TYR A 513 -24.19 -2.56 -16.08
C TYR A 513 -22.90 -3.23 -15.59
N SER A 514 -21.83 -2.47 -15.33
CA SER A 514 -20.62 -2.98 -14.67
C SER A 514 -20.91 -3.39 -13.23
N PHE A 515 -21.72 -2.61 -12.50
CA PHE A 515 -22.14 -2.97 -11.15
C PHE A 515 -22.93 -4.28 -11.16
N GLU A 516 -23.93 -4.38 -12.04
CA GLU A 516 -24.76 -5.59 -12.16
C GLU A 516 -23.96 -6.81 -12.61
N LYS A 517 -23.09 -6.66 -13.62
CA LYS A 517 -22.22 -7.73 -14.11
C LYS A 517 -21.27 -8.23 -13.03
N THR A 518 -20.73 -7.33 -12.20
CA THR A 518 -19.75 -7.68 -11.16
C THR A 518 -20.40 -8.26 -9.91
N PHE A 519 -21.50 -7.68 -9.43
CA PHE A 519 -22.09 -8.02 -8.13
C PHE A 519 -23.37 -8.86 -8.22
N GLY A 520 -23.88 -9.10 -9.43
CA GLY A 520 -25.09 -9.92 -9.66
C GLY A 520 -26.38 -9.27 -9.17
N LEU A 521 -26.40 -7.95 -8.99
CA LEU A 521 -27.54 -7.16 -8.54
C LEU A 521 -27.56 -5.82 -9.26
N SER A 522 -28.74 -5.35 -9.68
CA SER A 522 -28.89 -3.99 -10.20
C SER A 522 -28.52 -2.94 -9.16
N ILE A 523 -28.07 -1.76 -9.60
CA ILE A 523 -27.76 -0.67 -8.66
C ILE A 523 -29.02 -0.17 -7.93
N GLU A 524 -30.17 -0.17 -8.61
CA GLU A 524 -31.44 0.25 -8.02
C GLU A 524 -31.88 -0.69 -6.89
N ASP A 525 -31.78 -2.01 -7.10
CA ASP A 525 -32.06 -2.99 -6.05
C ASP A 525 -31.04 -2.89 -4.92
N PHE A 526 -29.76 -2.62 -5.25
CA PHE A 526 -28.72 -2.40 -4.26
C PHE A 526 -29.04 -1.26 -3.31
N TYR A 527 -29.50 -0.12 -3.82
CA TYR A 527 -29.86 1.01 -2.98
C TYR A 527 -30.97 0.66 -1.99
N VAL A 528 -32.01 -0.06 -2.45
CA VAL A 528 -33.10 -0.48 -1.57
C VAL A 528 -32.59 -1.44 -0.49
N GLU A 529 -31.79 -2.45 -0.87
CA GLU A 529 -31.25 -3.43 0.07
C GLU A 529 -30.28 -2.81 1.09
N PHE A 530 -29.37 -1.95 0.62
CA PHE A 530 -28.35 -1.32 1.46
C PHE A 530 -28.95 -0.26 2.39
N ASP A 531 -29.87 0.58 1.90
CA ASP A 531 -30.53 1.58 2.75
C ASP A 531 -31.38 0.90 3.85
N ALA A 532 -31.95 -0.27 3.57
CA ALA A 532 -32.62 -1.09 4.59
C ALA A 532 -31.62 -1.68 5.59
N PHE A 533 -30.44 -2.13 5.13
CA PHE A 533 -29.38 -2.63 5.99
C PHE A 533 -28.87 -1.55 6.97
N MET A 534 -28.64 -0.32 6.50
CA MET A 534 -28.15 0.79 7.34
C MET A 534 -29.15 1.27 8.40
N LYS A 535 -30.39 0.80 8.37
CA LYS A 535 -31.41 1.05 9.41
C LYS A 535 -31.43 0.00 10.52
N LYS A 536 -30.60 -1.05 10.41
CA LYS A 536 -30.49 -2.09 11.45
C LYS A 536 -29.78 -1.56 12.70
N PRO A 537 -29.98 -2.23 13.86
CA PRO A 537 -29.18 -1.96 15.05
C PRO A 537 -27.68 -2.05 14.76
N ARG A 538 -26.89 -1.20 15.43
CA ARG A 538 -25.43 -1.12 15.30
C ARG A 538 -24.73 -2.49 15.34
N ASP A 539 -25.12 -3.36 16.26
CA ASP A 539 -24.48 -4.67 16.41
C ASP A 539 -24.74 -5.60 15.21
N GLU A 540 -25.90 -5.47 14.54
CA GLU A 540 -26.18 -6.20 13.30
C GLU A 540 -25.36 -5.66 12.12
N ILE A 541 -25.09 -4.35 12.10
CA ILE A 541 -24.22 -3.73 11.09
C ILE A 541 -22.77 -4.17 11.34
N LEU A 542 -22.29 -4.14 12.58
CA LEU A 542 -20.93 -4.57 12.91
C LEU A 542 -20.68 -6.07 12.69
N ALA A 543 -21.71 -6.90 12.74
CA ALA A 543 -21.58 -8.34 12.55
C ALA A 543 -21.02 -8.73 11.16
N ILE A 544 -21.10 -7.86 10.15
CA ILE A 544 -20.58 -8.14 8.81
C ILE A 544 -19.10 -7.76 8.64
N LEU A 545 -18.53 -6.98 9.57
CA LEU A 545 -17.18 -6.45 9.48
C LEU A 545 -16.14 -7.53 9.78
N LYS A 546 -15.37 -7.93 8.75
CA LYS A 546 -14.37 -9.01 8.82
C LYS A 546 -13.28 -8.76 9.87
N THR A 547 -12.81 -9.81 10.54
CA THR A 547 -11.71 -9.72 11.51
C THR A 547 -10.37 -9.44 10.83
N ASN A 548 -9.35 -9.03 11.60
CA ASN A 548 -8.02 -8.76 11.06
C ASN A 548 -7.40 -10.02 10.41
N GLU A 549 -7.67 -11.20 10.96
CA GLU A 549 -7.22 -12.48 10.40
C GLU A 549 -7.93 -12.77 9.06
N GLN A 550 -9.23 -12.50 8.98
CA GLN A 550 -9.99 -12.66 7.74
C GLN A 550 -9.53 -11.70 6.65
N VAL A 551 -9.22 -10.43 7.00
CA VAL A 551 -8.64 -9.46 6.08
C VAL A 551 -7.25 -9.91 5.62
N SER A 552 -6.39 -10.35 6.56
CA SER A 552 -5.02 -10.81 6.25
C SER A 552 -5.00 -12.04 5.33
N ALA A 553 -5.96 -12.95 5.50
CA ALA A 553 -6.08 -14.15 4.68
C ALA A 553 -6.78 -13.93 3.33
N ALA A 554 -7.45 -12.79 3.15
CA ALA A 554 -8.20 -12.50 1.93
C ALA A 554 -7.26 -12.27 0.74
N THR A 555 -7.63 -12.82 -0.40
CA THR A 555 -6.84 -12.75 -1.64
C THR A 555 -7.71 -12.27 -2.80
N PHE A 556 -7.06 -11.62 -3.76
CA PHE A 556 -7.61 -11.19 -5.03
C PHE A 556 -6.50 -11.27 -6.08
N THR A 557 -6.87 -11.20 -7.36
CA THR A 557 -5.91 -11.25 -8.47
C THR A 557 -5.85 -9.88 -9.14
N PRO A 558 -4.65 -9.26 -9.25
CA PRO A 558 -4.49 -7.99 -9.94
C PRO A 558 -4.78 -8.14 -11.44
N ALA A 559 -5.06 -7.03 -12.11
CA ALA A 559 -5.26 -7.03 -13.56
C ALA A 559 -3.98 -7.46 -14.29
N SER A 560 -4.16 -8.09 -15.44
CA SER A 560 -3.07 -8.58 -16.27
C SER A 560 -2.67 -7.53 -17.32
N ARG A 561 -1.37 -7.41 -17.62
CA ARG A 561 -0.85 -6.51 -18.65
C ARG A 561 -0.85 -7.17 -20.03
#